data_AF-A0A3D2SUW1-F1
#
_entry.id   AF-A0A3D2SUW1-F1
#
_cell.length_a   1.000
_cell.length_b   1.000
_cell.length_c   1.000
_cell.angle_alpha   90.00
_cell.angle_beta   90.00
_cell.angle_gamma   90.00
#
_symmetry.space_group_name_H-M   'P 1'
#
loop_
_entity.id
_entity.type
_entity.pdbx_description
1 polymer ?
#
loop_
_entity_poly.entity_id
_entity_poly.type
_entity_poly.pdbx_seq_one_letter_code
_entity_poly.pdbx_strand_id
1 'polypeptide(L)'
;MTDSPKQSTDHIALIRPAVFFANPETMPSNPYQDQQKPVSEEEIYQQALKEFNGFHQMLLENGITVTVLHGHPDCPDHIFPNFLGTHEKGQAILYPMATENRAKERTPEIMSFIHRHYEILHDLTVYEQEGKALEANASVCLDRVNKIGYAALSSRTHKELALEWGRMMGYEIVICETALESGLPVYHTDLVMFIGNDFACVCFDVMTSGTEEVRKHLERSGKEIIEIS
;
A
#
# COMPACT_ATOMS: atom_id res chain seq x y z
N MET A 1 -30.56 7.91 -5.31
CA MET A 1 -29.46 8.74 -4.78
C MET A 1 -28.21 8.18 -5.44
N THR A 2 -27.54 8.95 -6.30
CA THR A 2 -26.27 8.51 -6.86
C THR A 2 -25.23 8.68 -5.75
N ASP A 3 -24.71 7.56 -5.22
CA ASP A 3 -23.61 7.63 -4.26
C ASP A 3 -22.46 8.40 -4.92
N SER A 4 -22.16 9.59 -4.38
CA SER A 4 -20.98 10.34 -4.78
C SER A 4 -19.75 9.51 -4.42
N PRO A 5 -18.72 9.45 -5.28
CA PRO A 5 -17.52 8.68 -4.99
C PRO A 5 -16.88 9.14 -3.68
N LYS A 6 -16.50 8.19 -2.82
CA LYS A 6 -15.85 8.47 -1.53
C LYS A 6 -14.33 8.35 -1.67
N GLN A 7 -13.59 9.31 -1.11
CA GLN A 7 -12.13 9.27 -1.09
C GLN A 7 -11.61 8.43 0.08
N SER A 8 -12.02 8.76 1.31
CA SER A 8 -11.63 8.02 2.51
C SER A 8 -12.66 6.94 2.91
N THR A 9 -12.17 5.85 3.48
CA THR A 9 -12.97 4.78 4.07
C THR A 9 -13.21 5.02 5.56
N ASP A 10 -14.34 4.53 6.07
CA ASP A 10 -14.66 4.40 7.50
C ASP A 10 -14.51 2.96 8.01
N HIS A 11 -14.05 2.04 7.15
CA HIS A 11 -13.77 0.64 7.47
C HIS A 11 -12.35 0.27 7.03
N ILE A 12 -11.51 -0.14 7.99
CA ILE A 12 -10.11 -0.52 7.79
C ILE A 12 -9.92 -2.00 8.17
N ALA A 13 -9.13 -2.73 7.36
CA ALA A 13 -8.62 -4.04 7.74
C ALA A 13 -7.21 -3.90 8.31
N LEU A 14 -6.95 -4.55 9.45
CA LEU A 14 -5.63 -4.64 10.07
C LEU A 14 -5.22 -6.12 10.18
N ILE A 15 -3.93 -6.42 9.97
CA ILE A 15 -3.39 -7.75 10.23
C ILE A 15 -2.62 -7.69 11.55
N ARG A 16 -3.10 -8.40 12.58
CA ARG A 16 -2.36 -8.53 13.84
C ARG A 16 -1.10 -9.37 13.59
N PRO A 17 0.11 -8.88 13.88
CA PRO A 17 1.34 -9.63 13.61
C PRO A 17 1.43 -10.89 14.47
N ALA A 18 1.82 -12.02 13.87
CA ALA A 18 2.22 -13.22 14.59
C ALA A 18 3.70 -13.20 14.98
N VAL A 19 4.51 -12.52 14.16
CA VAL A 19 5.93 -12.21 14.33
C VAL A 19 6.18 -10.82 13.74
N PHE A 20 7.29 -10.17 14.10
CA PHE A 20 7.69 -8.91 13.47
C PHE A 20 9.20 -8.69 13.62
N PHE A 21 9.94 -8.74 12.52
CA PHE A 21 11.39 -8.55 12.46
C PHE A 21 11.81 -8.12 11.05
N ALA A 22 13.06 -7.69 10.87
CA ALA A 22 13.58 -7.29 9.56
C ALA A 22 13.59 -8.47 8.58
N ASN A 23 12.86 -8.34 7.47
CA ASN A 23 12.68 -9.39 6.48
C ASN A 23 13.86 -9.44 5.49
N PRO A 24 14.71 -10.49 5.53
CA PRO A 24 15.91 -10.57 4.68
C PRO A 24 15.64 -10.51 3.17
N GLU A 25 14.48 -11.00 2.71
CA GLU A 25 14.13 -10.98 1.27
C GLU A 25 13.80 -9.57 0.76
N THR A 26 13.32 -8.69 1.64
CA THR A 26 12.91 -7.34 1.25
C THR A 26 14.00 -6.29 1.48
N MET A 27 14.94 -6.56 2.40
CA MET A 27 16.03 -5.65 2.78
C MET A 27 16.80 -5.03 1.61
N PRO A 28 17.17 -5.76 0.53
CA PRO A 28 17.90 -5.15 -0.58
C PRO A 28 17.15 -3.99 -1.26
N SER A 29 15.82 -3.98 -1.16
CA SER A 29 14.94 -2.96 -1.73
C SER A 29 14.31 -2.04 -0.67
N ASN A 30 14.50 -2.32 0.62
CA ASN A 30 13.92 -1.58 1.73
C ASN A 30 15.04 -1.01 2.61
N PRO A 31 15.52 0.22 2.31
CA PRO A 31 16.64 0.83 3.04
C PRO A 31 16.28 1.24 4.47
N TYR A 32 15.02 1.12 4.88
CA TYR A 32 14.56 1.46 6.24
C TYR A 32 14.68 0.28 7.22
N GLN A 33 15.01 -0.92 6.71
CA GLN A 33 15.26 -2.08 7.57
C GLN A 33 16.72 -2.11 8.04
N ASP A 34 16.89 -2.28 9.34
CA ASP A 34 18.19 -2.38 9.99
C ASP A 34 18.24 -3.62 10.89
N GLN A 35 19.17 -4.52 10.59
CA GLN A 35 19.43 -5.74 11.36
C GLN A 35 20.37 -5.52 12.56
N GLN A 36 21.03 -4.37 12.66
CA GLN A 36 22.07 -4.10 13.67
C GLN A 36 21.51 -3.42 14.92
N LYS A 37 20.23 -3.66 15.25
CA LYS A 37 19.65 -3.13 16.48
C LYS A 37 20.09 -3.96 17.68
N PRO A 38 20.45 -3.34 18.82
CA PRO A 38 20.87 -4.06 20.03
C PRO A 38 19.69 -4.70 20.81
N VAL A 39 18.55 -4.92 20.15
CA VAL A 39 17.28 -5.33 20.73
C VAL A 39 16.90 -6.69 20.14
N SER A 40 16.40 -7.60 20.96
CA SER A 40 16.00 -8.94 20.50
C SER A 40 14.75 -8.90 19.60
N GLU A 41 14.59 -9.90 18.72
CA GLU A 41 13.40 -10.03 17.87
C GLU A 41 12.11 -10.11 18.70
N GLU A 42 12.14 -10.80 19.85
CA GLU A 42 11.00 -10.88 20.77
C GLU A 42 10.64 -9.51 21.33
N GLU A 43 11.63 -8.71 21.75
CA GLU A 43 11.37 -7.35 22.24
C GLU A 43 10.82 -6.43 21.13
N ILE A 44 11.34 -6.55 19.90
CA ILE A 44 10.82 -5.82 18.73
C ILE A 44 9.36 -6.22 18.45
N TYR A 45 9.07 -7.51 18.48
CA TYR A 45 7.72 -8.03 18.31
C TYR A 45 6.75 -7.51 19.38
N GLN A 46 7.14 -7.54 20.66
CA GLN A 46 6.29 -7.04 21.75
C GLN A 46 6.03 -5.53 21.63
N GLN A 47 7.02 -4.75 21.18
CA GLN A 47 6.85 -3.32 20.91
C GLN A 47 5.87 -3.10 19.75
N ALA A 48 6.06 -3.77 18.61
CA ALA A 48 5.16 -3.69 17.46
C ALA A 48 3.73 -4.12 17.82
N LEU A 49 3.58 -5.15 18.65
CA LEU A 49 2.26 -5.60 19.12
C LEU A 49 1.59 -4.55 20.00
N LYS A 50 2.35 -3.88 20.88
CA LYS A 50 1.86 -2.77 21.70
C LYS A 50 1.40 -1.60 20.83
N GLU A 51 2.20 -1.22 19.83
CA GLU A 51 1.87 -0.16 18.88
C GLU A 51 0.62 -0.51 18.05
N PHE A 52 0.54 -1.74 17.54
CA PHE A 52 -0.63 -2.27 16.84
C PHE A 52 -1.91 -2.14 17.69
N ASN A 53 -1.85 -2.57 18.96
CA ASN A 53 -3.00 -2.49 19.87
C ASN A 53 -3.39 -1.03 20.13
N GLY A 54 -2.42 -0.13 20.30
CA GLY A 54 -2.66 1.30 20.46
C GLY A 54 -3.34 1.92 19.24
N PHE A 55 -2.84 1.61 18.03
CA PHE A 55 -3.41 2.09 16.78
C PHE A 55 -4.83 1.54 16.56
N HIS A 56 -5.04 0.25 16.79
CA HIS A 56 -6.37 -0.37 16.72
C HIS A 56 -7.37 0.31 17.67
N GLN A 57 -6.98 0.53 18.93
CA GLN A 57 -7.83 1.20 19.92
C GLN A 57 -8.15 2.64 19.52
N MET A 58 -7.15 3.39 19.05
CA MET A 58 -7.34 4.77 18.57
C MET A 58 -8.35 4.85 17.41
N LEU A 59 -8.30 3.91 16.45
CA LEU A 59 -9.26 3.86 15.35
C LEU A 59 -10.69 3.64 15.85
N LEU A 60 -10.89 2.68 16.77
CA LEU A 60 -12.20 2.39 17.36
C LEU A 60 -12.76 3.59 18.14
N GLU A 61 -11.92 4.27 18.93
CA GLU A 61 -12.31 5.47 19.70
C GLU A 61 -12.73 6.64 18.81
N ASN A 62 -12.23 6.69 17.58
CA ASN A 62 -12.62 7.68 16.57
C ASN A 62 -13.75 7.21 15.64
N GLY A 63 -14.42 6.10 15.98
CA GLY A 63 -15.60 5.62 15.25
C GLY A 63 -15.30 4.90 13.93
N ILE A 64 -14.04 4.53 13.68
CA ILE A 64 -13.65 3.74 12.51
C ILE A 64 -13.97 2.27 12.77
N THR A 65 -14.64 1.63 11.81
CA THR A 65 -14.87 0.19 11.86
C THR A 65 -13.57 -0.52 11.53
N VAL A 66 -13.18 -1.52 12.34
CA VAL A 66 -11.95 -2.28 12.11
C VAL A 66 -12.24 -3.77 12.00
N THR A 67 -11.77 -4.38 10.91
CA THR A 67 -11.67 -5.84 10.78
C THR A 67 -10.24 -6.25 11.11
N VAL A 68 -10.05 -7.05 12.15
CA VAL A 68 -8.73 -7.62 12.47
C VAL A 68 -8.63 -9.04 11.93
N LEU A 69 -7.65 -9.27 11.07
CA LEU A 69 -7.20 -10.60 10.66
C LEU A 69 -5.90 -10.94 11.38
N HIS A 70 -5.46 -12.20 11.30
CA HIS A 70 -4.28 -12.69 12.01
C HIS A 70 -3.16 -13.00 11.01
N GLY A 71 -1.97 -12.50 11.30
CA GLY A 71 -0.76 -12.78 10.53
C GLY A 71 -0.28 -14.22 10.71
N HIS A 72 0.77 -14.57 9.96
CA HIS A 72 1.34 -15.91 9.93
C HIS A 72 2.76 -15.90 10.50
N PRO A 73 3.19 -16.89 11.30
CA PRO A 73 4.54 -16.93 11.89
C PRO A 73 5.69 -16.90 10.88
N ASP A 74 5.44 -17.34 9.64
CA ASP A 74 6.45 -17.35 8.56
C ASP A 74 6.51 -16.03 7.75
N CYS A 75 5.66 -15.05 8.09
CA CYS A 75 5.49 -13.83 7.31
C CYS A 75 5.71 -12.58 8.19
N PRO A 76 6.96 -12.11 8.36
CA PRO A 76 7.27 -10.96 9.22
C PRO A 76 6.66 -9.63 8.76
N ASP A 77 6.44 -9.46 7.45
CA ASP A 77 5.83 -8.26 6.87
C ASP A 77 4.31 -8.33 6.75
N HIS A 78 3.67 -9.40 7.22
CA HIS A 78 2.24 -9.64 7.02
C HIS A 78 1.35 -8.57 7.68
N ILE A 79 1.89 -7.82 8.64
CA ILE A 79 1.23 -6.62 9.20
C ILE A 79 0.87 -5.58 8.12
N PHE A 80 1.54 -5.61 6.96
CA PHE A 80 1.33 -4.73 5.80
C PHE A 80 0.66 -5.50 4.64
N PRO A 81 -0.68 -5.57 4.54
CA PRO A 81 -1.41 -6.45 3.61
C PRO A 81 -1.45 -5.96 2.15
N ASN A 82 -0.31 -5.58 1.58
CA ASN A 82 -0.21 -4.99 0.24
C ASN A 82 -0.46 -5.99 -0.92
N PHE A 83 -0.81 -7.24 -0.60
CA PHE A 83 -1.24 -8.26 -1.57
C PHE A 83 -2.72 -8.15 -1.94
N LEU A 84 -3.48 -7.28 -1.27
CA LEU A 84 -4.93 -7.15 -1.42
C LEU A 84 -5.34 -5.67 -1.45
N GLY A 85 -6.30 -5.34 -2.32
CA GLY A 85 -7.01 -4.07 -2.27
C GLY A 85 -8.49 -4.25 -2.47
N THR A 86 -9.29 -3.66 -1.58
CA THR A 86 -10.76 -3.66 -1.66
C THR A 86 -11.27 -2.40 -2.33
N HIS A 87 -12.34 -2.54 -3.10
CA HIS A 87 -12.98 -1.47 -3.86
C HIS A 87 -14.48 -1.42 -3.55
N GLU A 88 -15.15 -0.39 -4.04
CA GLU A 88 -16.59 -0.22 -3.85
C GLU A 88 -17.38 -1.46 -4.32
N LYS A 89 -18.61 -1.61 -3.81
CA LYS A 89 -19.52 -2.72 -4.16
C LYS A 89 -18.99 -4.12 -3.81
N GLY A 90 -18.15 -4.22 -2.78
CA GLY A 90 -17.69 -5.51 -2.27
C GLY A 90 -16.72 -6.22 -3.20
N GLN A 91 -15.96 -5.46 -3.99
CA GLN A 91 -14.97 -6.01 -4.91
C GLN A 91 -13.57 -6.03 -4.28
N ALA A 92 -12.76 -7.00 -4.67
CA ALA A 92 -11.37 -7.09 -4.27
C ALA A 92 -10.46 -7.42 -5.46
N ILE A 93 -9.22 -7.00 -5.36
CA ILE A 93 -8.15 -7.34 -6.31
C ILE A 93 -7.00 -7.96 -5.53
N LEU A 94 -6.47 -9.06 -6.07
CA LEU A 94 -5.24 -9.66 -5.59
C LEU A 94 -4.08 -9.10 -6.40
N TYR A 95 -3.04 -8.67 -5.69
CA TYR A 95 -1.93 -7.91 -6.24
C TYR A 95 -0.65 -8.76 -6.25
N PRO A 96 0.19 -8.63 -7.29
CA PRO A 96 1.44 -9.35 -7.39
C PRO A 96 2.51 -8.69 -6.52
N MET A 97 3.17 -9.52 -5.70
CA MET A 97 4.23 -9.10 -4.78
C MET A 97 5.61 -9.25 -5.41
N ALA A 98 6.55 -8.39 -5.05
CA ALA A 98 7.90 -8.44 -5.63
C ALA A 98 8.78 -9.57 -5.08
N THR A 99 8.40 -10.16 -3.93
CA THR A 99 9.21 -11.17 -3.22
C THR A 99 8.35 -12.37 -2.87
N GLU A 100 8.95 -13.56 -2.91
CA GLU A 100 8.24 -14.83 -2.75
C GLU A 100 7.66 -14.99 -1.34
N ASN A 101 8.34 -14.51 -0.30
CA ASN A 101 7.78 -14.59 1.04
C ASN A 101 6.57 -13.66 1.28
N ARG A 102 6.56 -12.48 0.64
CA ARG A 102 5.38 -11.59 0.64
C ARG A 102 4.20 -12.24 -0.09
N ALA A 103 4.46 -13.02 -1.14
CA ALA A 103 3.42 -13.80 -1.83
C ALA A 103 2.75 -14.86 -0.92
N LYS A 104 3.47 -15.39 0.09
CA LYS A 104 2.95 -16.35 1.08
C LYS A 104 1.99 -15.73 2.09
N GLU A 105 1.89 -14.41 2.15
CA GLU A 105 0.94 -13.68 3.01
C GLU A 105 -0.53 -13.95 2.64
N ARG A 106 -0.78 -14.42 1.42
CA ARG A 106 -2.10 -14.94 0.99
C ARG A 106 -2.39 -16.30 1.62
N THR A 107 -2.51 -16.34 2.94
CA THR A 107 -2.76 -17.56 3.70
C THR A 107 -4.15 -18.13 3.40
N PRO A 108 -4.36 -19.45 3.54
CA PRO A 108 -5.68 -20.06 3.33
C PRO A 108 -6.78 -19.41 4.16
N GLU A 109 -6.51 -19.02 5.40
CA GLU A 109 -7.46 -18.41 6.32
C GLU A 109 -7.91 -17.02 5.83
N ILE A 110 -6.95 -16.17 5.43
CA ILE A 110 -7.24 -14.84 4.91
C ILE A 110 -7.95 -14.95 3.56
N MET A 111 -7.46 -15.79 2.65
CA MET A 111 -8.11 -15.98 1.35
C MET A 111 -9.54 -16.50 1.52
N SER A 112 -9.77 -17.41 2.45
CA SER A 112 -11.11 -17.89 2.79
C SER A 112 -12.01 -16.77 3.34
N PHE A 113 -11.47 -15.86 4.16
CA PHE A 113 -12.18 -14.66 4.60
C PHE A 113 -12.52 -13.75 3.41
N ILE A 114 -11.56 -13.44 2.55
CA ILE A 114 -11.78 -12.58 1.39
C ILE A 114 -12.86 -13.15 0.47
N HIS A 115 -12.79 -14.43 0.11
CA HIS A 115 -13.80 -15.07 -0.74
C HIS A 115 -15.21 -15.11 -0.13
N ARG A 116 -15.34 -15.06 1.21
CA ARG A 116 -16.66 -14.99 1.86
C ARG A 116 -17.28 -13.59 1.82
N HIS A 117 -16.46 -12.55 1.77
CA HIS A 117 -16.90 -11.17 1.96
C HIS A 117 -16.79 -10.31 0.70
N TYR A 118 -15.96 -10.70 -0.27
CA TYR A 118 -15.66 -9.94 -1.48
C TYR A 118 -15.69 -10.82 -2.72
N GLU A 119 -16.10 -10.21 -3.83
CA GLU A 119 -15.93 -10.77 -5.17
C GLU A 119 -14.52 -10.40 -5.68
N ILE A 120 -13.72 -11.40 -6.05
CA ILE A 120 -12.42 -11.15 -6.69
C ILE A 120 -12.68 -10.69 -8.12
N LEU A 121 -12.53 -9.40 -8.35
CA LEU A 121 -12.72 -8.78 -9.66
C LEU A 121 -11.56 -9.11 -10.60
N HIS A 122 -10.33 -9.00 -10.09
CA HIS A 122 -9.10 -9.30 -10.81
C HIS A 122 -8.11 -10.01 -9.89
N ASP A 123 -7.52 -11.09 -10.39
CA ASP A 123 -6.36 -11.74 -9.79
C ASP A 123 -5.13 -11.44 -10.64
N LEU A 124 -4.28 -10.55 -10.15
CA LEU A 124 -3.08 -10.10 -10.85
C LEU A 124 -1.83 -10.86 -10.38
N THR A 125 -1.96 -11.85 -9.50
CA THR A 125 -0.82 -12.62 -8.96
C THR A 125 -0.07 -13.41 -10.04
N VAL A 126 -0.70 -13.67 -11.19
CA VAL A 126 -0.05 -14.29 -12.36
C VAL A 126 1.19 -13.54 -12.84
N TYR A 127 1.25 -12.22 -12.63
CA TYR A 127 2.38 -11.38 -13.02
C TYR A 127 3.63 -11.57 -12.16
N GLU A 128 3.52 -12.22 -11.00
CA GLU A 128 4.67 -12.59 -10.16
C GLU A 128 5.64 -13.50 -10.92
N GLN A 129 5.12 -14.39 -11.77
CA GLN A 129 5.92 -15.30 -12.61
C GLN A 129 6.70 -14.55 -13.71
N GLU A 130 6.27 -13.33 -14.05
CA GLU A 130 6.96 -12.43 -14.97
C GLU A 130 7.92 -11.47 -14.24
N GLY A 131 8.05 -11.58 -12.91
CA GLY A 131 8.85 -10.65 -12.10
C GLY A 131 8.26 -9.24 -12.03
N LYS A 132 6.96 -9.08 -12.28
CA LYS A 132 6.27 -7.79 -12.24
C LYS A 132 5.47 -7.67 -10.94
N ALA A 133 5.66 -6.55 -10.24
CA ALA A 133 4.97 -6.24 -8.99
C ALA A 133 4.07 -5.01 -9.11
N LEU A 134 3.00 -4.99 -8.31
CA LEU A 134 2.12 -3.85 -8.11
C LEU A 134 1.48 -4.03 -6.73
N GLU A 135 2.16 -3.64 -5.67
CA GLU A 135 1.77 -3.91 -4.27
C GLU A 135 0.63 -2.99 -3.78
N ALA A 136 -0.55 -3.15 -4.39
CA ALA A 136 -1.82 -2.51 -4.03
C ALA A 136 -1.73 -0.97 -3.89
N ASN A 137 -2.33 -0.44 -2.81
CA ASN A 137 -2.35 0.99 -2.50
C ASN A 137 -0.97 1.55 -2.14
N ALA A 138 -0.01 0.70 -1.78
CA ALA A 138 1.37 1.14 -1.57
C ALA A 138 2.05 1.45 -2.91
N SER A 139 1.70 0.74 -3.98
CA SER A 139 2.16 1.05 -5.34
C SER A 139 1.40 2.16 -6.03
N VAL A 140 0.08 2.25 -5.81
CA VAL A 140 -0.77 3.25 -6.47
C VAL A 140 -1.60 4.02 -5.44
N CYS A 141 -1.23 5.26 -5.17
CA CYS A 141 -2.02 6.17 -4.32
C CYS A 141 -3.19 6.72 -5.14
N LEU A 142 -4.42 6.53 -4.65
CA LEU A 142 -5.64 6.80 -5.43
C LEU A 142 -6.33 8.08 -5.00
N ASP A 143 -6.51 9.00 -5.95
CA ASP A 143 -7.62 9.96 -5.93
C ASP A 143 -8.85 9.29 -6.53
N ARG A 144 -9.69 8.74 -5.64
CA ARG A 144 -10.87 7.95 -6.00
C ARG A 144 -11.97 8.80 -6.60
N VAL A 145 -12.09 10.05 -6.16
CA VAL A 145 -13.11 11.00 -6.61
C VAL A 145 -12.82 11.41 -8.04
N ASN A 146 -11.57 11.75 -8.35
CA ASN A 146 -11.16 12.23 -9.67
C ASN A 146 -10.70 11.10 -10.61
N LYS A 147 -10.68 9.86 -10.13
CA LYS A 147 -10.20 8.68 -10.89
C LYS A 147 -8.77 8.85 -11.39
N ILE A 148 -7.89 9.31 -10.51
CA ILE A 148 -6.45 9.45 -10.77
C ILE A 148 -5.70 8.51 -9.83
N GLY A 149 -4.74 7.76 -10.37
CA GLY A 149 -3.79 6.96 -9.59
C GLY A 149 -2.39 7.50 -9.77
N TYR A 150 -1.68 7.74 -8.69
CA TYR A 150 -0.29 8.18 -8.69
C TYR A 150 0.59 6.97 -8.40
N ALA A 151 1.64 6.76 -9.19
CA ALA A 151 2.54 5.63 -9.03
C ALA A 151 4.00 6.05 -9.21
N ALA A 152 4.76 5.98 -8.13
CA ALA A 152 6.22 6.07 -8.13
C ALA A 152 6.80 4.72 -8.57
N LEU A 153 7.64 4.73 -9.61
CA LEU A 153 8.25 3.51 -10.12
C LEU A 153 9.33 2.98 -9.19
N SER A 154 9.32 1.67 -8.97
CA SER A 154 10.29 0.96 -8.13
C SER A 154 10.28 -0.54 -8.46
N SER A 155 11.07 -1.33 -7.72
CA SER A 155 10.96 -2.80 -7.78
C SER A 155 9.59 -3.35 -7.32
N ARG A 156 8.77 -2.54 -6.64
CA ARG A 156 7.42 -2.91 -6.17
C ARG A 156 6.30 -2.38 -7.06
N THR A 157 6.61 -1.46 -7.99
CA THR A 157 5.63 -0.79 -8.84
C THR A 157 6.08 -0.84 -10.30
N HIS A 158 5.62 -1.84 -11.03
CA HIS A 158 5.94 -2.01 -12.45
C HIS A 158 5.10 -1.09 -13.34
N LYS A 159 5.75 -0.27 -14.18
CA LYS A 159 5.10 0.77 -15.00
C LYS A 159 3.95 0.24 -15.86
N GLU A 160 4.20 -0.76 -16.71
CA GLU A 160 3.18 -1.25 -17.64
C GLU A 160 1.99 -1.87 -16.91
N LEU A 161 2.25 -2.52 -15.77
CA LEU A 161 1.20 -3.15 -14.97
C LEU A 161 0.37 -2.09 -14.23
N ALA A 162 0.99 -1.01 -13.75
CA ALA A 162 0.27 0.13 -13.19
C ALA A 162 -0.64 0.80 -14.24
N LEU A 163 -0.14 1.01 -15.48
CA LEU A 163 -0.93 1.57 -16.58
C LEU A 163 -2.10 0.65 -16.98
N GLU A 164 -1.86 -0.66 -17.05
CA GLU A 164 -2.93 -1.63 -17.34
C GLU A 164 -3.95 -1.70 -16.20
N TRP A 165 -3.49 -1.67 -14.95
CA TRP A 165 -4.36 -1.55 -13.78
C TRP A 165 -5.26 -0.31 -13.88
N GLY A 166 -4.69 0.83 -14.27
CA GLY A 166 -5.45 2.05 -14.54
C GLY A 166 -6.53 1.85 -15.60
N ARG A 167 -6.20 1.23 -16.73
CA ARG A 167 -7.19 0.90 -17.77
C ARG A 167 -8.29 -0.02 -17.27
N MET A 168 -7.95 -1.10 -16.56
CA MET A 168 -8.92 -2.06 -16.01
C MET A 168 -9.87 -1.40 -15.01
N MET A 169 -9.33 -0.53 -14.15
CA MET A 169 -10.08 0.10 -13.06
C MET A 169 -10.71 1.45 -13.40
N GLY A 170 -10.44 1.97 -14.60
CA GLY A 170 -10.93 3.27 -15.06
C GLY A 170 -10.25 4.46 -14.37
N TYR A 171 -8.96 4.35 -14.09
CA TYR A 171 -8.11 5.40 -13.52
C TYR A 171 -7.11 5.94 -14.56
N GLU A 172 -6.92 7.26 -14.58
CA GLU A 172 -5.77 7.89 -15.22
C GLU A 172 -4.55 7.72 -14.32
N ILE A 173 -3.48 7.10 -14.84
CA ILE A 173 -2.27 6.81 -14.06
C ILE A 173 -1.19 7.85 -14.35
N VAL A 174 -0.79 8.56 -13.30
CA VAL A 174 0.30 9.53 -13.31
C VAL A 174 1.54 8.85 -12.75
N ILE A 175 2.57 8.75 -13.60
CA ILE A 175 3.84 8.10 -13.26
C ILE A 175 4.86 9.15 -12.84
N CYS A 176 5.59 8.88 -11.77
CA CYS A 176 6.81 9.59 -11.40
C CYS A 176 7.95 8.61 -11.10
N GLU A 177 9.17 9.12 -11.10
CA GLU A 177 10.34 8.41 -10.58
C GLU A 177 10.85 9.15 -9.35
N THR A 178 11.45 8.40 -8.42
CA THR A 178 11.98 8.94 -7.18
C THR A 178 13.40 8.47 -6.92
N ALA A 179 14.11 9.16 -6.04
CA ALA A 179 15.39 8.73 -5.52
C ALA A 179 15.57 9.19 -4.07
N LEU A 180 16.06 8.28 -3.23
CA LEU A 180 16.62 8.57 -1.92
C LEU A 180 18.05 9.11 -2.07
N GLU A 181 18.64 9.60 -0.97
CA GLU A 181 20.05 10.02 -0.95
C GLU A 181 21.02 8.91 -1.38
N SER A 182 20.66 7.64 -1.14
CA SER A 182 21.41 6.47 -1.59
C SER A 182 21.36 6.23 -3.11
N GLY A 183 20.53 6.96 -3.84
CA GLY A 183 20.27 6.79 -5.27
C GLY A 183 19.24 5.72 -5.61
N LEU A 184 18.72 4.99 -4.61
CA LEU A 184 17.64 4.01 -4.81
C LEU A 184 16.28 4.69 -4.90
N PRO A 185 15.34 4.20 -5.73
CA PRO A 185 13.96 4.68 -5.69
C PRO A 185 13.30 4.48 -4.34
N VAL A 186 12.37 5.36 -3.97
CA VAL A 186 11.44 5.10 -2.87
C VAL A 186 10.57 3.91 -3.27
N TYR A 187 10.59 2.83 -2.49
CA TYR A 187 10.06 1.56 -2.94
C TYR A 187 8.52 1.52 -3.01
N HIS A 188 7.81 2.35 -2.23
CA HIS A 188 6.36 2.51 -2.30
C HIS A 188 5.95 3.97 -2.48
N THR A 189 4.90 4.18 -3.26
CA THR A 189 4.32 5.50 -3.53
C THR A 189 3.68 6.11 -2.28
N ASP A 190 3.14 5.30 -1.36
CA ASP A 190 2.52 5.77 -0.11
C ASP A 190 3.52 6.35 0.90
N LEU A 191 4.82 6.13 0.71
CA LEU A 191 5.90 6.81 1.43
C LEU A 191 6.24 8.18 0.81
N VAL A 192 5.81 8.42 -0.43
CA VAL A 192 6.04 9.68 -1.15
C VAL A 192 4.83 10.61 -0.98
N MET A 193 3.62 10.04 -0.98
CA MET A 193 2.39 10.82 -0.95
C MET A 193 1.18 10.05 -0.45
N PHE A 194 0.16 10.78 0.02
CA PHE A 194 -1.19 10.24 0.21
C PHE A 194 -2.26 11.23 -0.22
N ILE A 195 -3.43 10.71 -0.59
CA ILE A 195 -4.58 11.51 -1.04
C ILE A 195 -5.71 11.43 -0.01
N GLY A 196 -6.00 12.55 0.65
CA GLY A 196 -7.13 12.71 1.55
C GLY A 196 -8.36 13.30 0.86
N ASN A 197 -9.45 13.49 1.63
CA ASN A 197 -10.69 14.07 1.13
C ASN A 197 -10.46 15.48 0.54
N ASP A 198 -9.87 16.38 1.35
CA ASP A 198 -9.74 17.79 1.03
C ASP A 198 -8.30 18.22 0.69
N PHE A 199 -7.31 17.39 1.03
CA PHE A 199 -5.90 17.68 0.85
C PHE A 199 -5.13 16.45 0.37
N ALA A 200 -3.95 16.67 -0.20
CA ALA A 200 -2.97 15.67 -0.54
C ALA A 200 -1.62 16.07 0.09
N CYS A 201 -0.94 15.10 0.70
CA CYS A 201 0.41 15.30 1.20
C CYS A 201 1.40 14.69 0.21
N VAL A 202 2.49 15.39 -0.11
CA VAL A 202 3.47 14.92 -1.09
C VAL A 202 4.87 15.43 -0.78
N CYS A 203 5.86 14.55 -0.89
CA CYS A 203 7.27 14.90 -0.90
C CYS A 203 7.74 15.07 -2.35
N PHE A 204 7.84 16.31 -2.84
CA PHE A 204 8.36 16.56 -4.18
C PHE A 204 9.88 16.45 -4.25
N ASP A 205 10.58 16.62 -3.12
CA ASP A 205 12.04 16.63 -3.04
C ASP A 205 12.68 15.28 -3.44
N VAL A 206 11.95 14.18 -3.25
CA VAL A 206 12.40 12.84 -3.67
C VAL A 206 12.08 12.53 -5.13
N MET A 207 11.32 13.37 -5.85
CA MET A 207 10.94 13.10 -7.24
C MET A 207 12.03 13.54 -8.23
N THR A 208 12.50 12.59 -9.04
CA THR A 208 13.51 12.83 -10.08
C THR A 208 12.89 13.05 -11.45
N SER A 209 11.66 12.59 -11.66
CA SER A 209 10.87 12.86 -12.88
C SER A 209 9.38 12.83 -12.58
N GLY A 210 8.57 13.49 -13.42
CA GLY A 210 7.11 13.49 -13.30
C GLY A 210 6.52 14.52 -12.33
N THR A 211 7.35 15.31 -11.63
CA THR A 211 6.92 16.34 -10.64
C THR A 211 5.84 17.27 -11.19
N GLU A 212 6.04 17.81 -12.40
CA GLU A 212 5.09 18.74 -13.02
C GLU A 212 3.73 18.08 -13.30
N GLU A 213 3.73 16.84 -13.79
CA GLU A 213 2.48 16.13 -14.06
C GLU A 213 1.77 15.76 -12.74
N VAL A 214 2.50 15.32 -11.70
CA VAL A 214 1.90 15.07 -10.39
C VAL A 214 1.25 16.34 -9.84
N ARG A 215 2.00 17.45 -9.81
CA ARG A 215 1.52 18.75 -9.31
C ARG A 215 0.27 19.20 -10.07
N LYS A 216 0.34 19.22 -11.40
CA LYS A 216 -0.79 19.60 -12.26
C LYS A 216 -2.05 18.77 -11.99
N HIS A 217 -1.92 17.46 -11.79
CA HIS A 217 -3.08 16.60 -11.50
C HIS A 217 -3.64 16.83 -10.09
N LEU A 218 -2.76 17.04 -9.10
CA LEU A 218 -3.18 17.41 -7.74
C LEU A 218 -3.90 18.76 -7.74
N GLU A 219 -3.39 19.77 -8.43
CA GLU A 219 -4.05 21.08 -8.55
C GLU A 219 -5.41 20.96 -9.26
N ARG A 220 -5.48 20.16 -10.33
CA ARG A 220 -6.74 19.87 -11.06
C ARG A 220 -7.77 19.16 -10.18
N SER A 221 -7.33 18.37 -9.19
CA SER A 221 -8.22 17.66 -8.25
C SER A 221 -8.95 18.58 -7.27
N GLY A 222 -8.50 19.85 -7.16
CA GLY A 222 -9.06 20.84 -6.23
C GLY A 222 -8.69 20.62 -4.76
N LYS A 223 -7.74 19.72 -4.48
CA LYS A 223 -7.24 19.44 -3.13
C LYS A 223 -6.17 20.43 -2.72
N GLU A 224 -6.11 20.77 -1.44
CA GLU A 224 -4.96 21.48 -0.86
C GLU A 224 -3.71 20.60 -0.95
N ILE A 225 -2.60 21.15 -1.43
CA ILE A 225 -1.33 20.42 -1.53
C ILE A 225 -0.48 20.79 -0.31
N ILE A 226 -0.20 19.80 0.53
CA ILE A 226 0.73 19.91 1.66
C ILE A 226 2.06 19.30 1.25
N GLU A 227 3.07 20.14 1.08
CA GLU A 227 4.42 19.71 0.73
C GLU A 227 5.18 19.34 2.02
N ILE A 228 5.83 18.17 2.00
CA ILE A 228 6.72 17.69 3.07
C ILE A 228 8.11 17.43 2.50
N SER A 229 9.12 17.43 3.37
CA SER A 229 10.53 17.21 3.05
C SER A 229 11.09 16.01 3.80
#